data_AF-A0A520MM01-F1
#
_entry.id   AF-A0A520MM01-F1
#
_cell.length_a   1.000
_cell.length_b   1.000
_cell.length_c   1.000
_cell.angle_alpha   90.00
_cell.angle_beta   90.00
_cell.angle_gamma   90.00
#
_symmetry.space_group_name_H-M   'P 1'
#
loop_
_entity.id
_entity.type
_entity.pdbx_description
1 polymer ?
#
loop_
_entity_poly.entity_id
_entity_poly.type
_entity_poly.pdbx_seq_one_letter_code
_entity_poly.pdbx_strand_id
1 'polypeptide(L)' 'MTSPFKKITDSLHDVFPTDLSNEIRGNVRAMVEASLRKMDLVTREELEVQEKVLIRTREKLEALQARIEALEGEQE' A
#
# COMPACT_ATOMS: atom_id res chain seq x y z
N MET A 1 13.01 8.11 -0.71
CA MET A 1 11.57 7.91 -0.97
C MET A 1 10.80 8.29 0.27
N THR A 2 10.11 9.42 0.26
CA THR A 2 9.34 9.93 1.41
C THR A 2 8.12 9.06 1.63
N SER A 3 8.04 8.43 2.81
CA SER A 3 6.96 7.53 3.19
C SER A 3 5.61 8.26 3.12
N PRO A 4 4.56 7.71 2.47
CA PRO A 4 3.25 8.36 2.37
C PRO A 4 2.64 8.69 3.74
N PHE A 5 2.96 7.91 4.76
CA PHE A 5 2.59 8.17 6.16
C PHE A 5 3.26 9.40 6.76
N LYS A 6 4.48 9.74 6.31
CA LYS A 6 5.18 10.95 6.76
C LYS A 6 4.43 12.20 6.31
N LYS A 7 3.90 12.21 5.09
CA LYS A 7 3.08 13.34 4.59
C LYS A 7 1.81 13.52 5.43
N ILE A 8 1.16 12.44 5.82
CA ILE A 8 -0.03 12.49 6.69
C ILE A 8 0.34 13.04 8.08
N THR A 9 1.50 12.62 8.62
CA THR A 9 1.98 13.10 9.92
C THR A 9 2.38 14.57 9.89
N ASP A 10 3.05 15.01 8.82
CA ASP A 10 3.44 16.40 8.61
C ASP A 10 2.18 17.28 8.43
N SER A 11 1.20 16.86 7.62
CA SER A 11 -0.07 17.60 7.44
C SER A 11 -0.94 17.62 8.70
N LEU A 12 -0.89 16.57 9.53
CA LEU A 12 -1.52 16.60 10.85
C LEU A 12 -0.84 17.67 11.71
N HIS A 13 0.49 17.69 11.76
CA HIS A 13 1.26 18.69 12.52
C HIS A 13 1.00 20.13 12.05
N ASP A 14 0.80 20.35 10.76
CA ASP A 14 0.49 21.66 10.19
C ASP A 14 -0.92 22.18 10.56
N VAL A 15 -1.85 21.28 10.87
CA VAL A 15 -3.22 21.62 11.31
C VAL A 15 -3.34 21.64 12.85
N PHE A 16 -2.31 21.17 13.58
CA PHE A 16 -2.29 21.25 15.04
C PHE A 16 -1.79 22.63 15.52
N PRO A 17 -2.63 23.42 16.23
CA PRO A 17 -2.17 24.68 16.81
C PRO A 17 -1.08 24.43 17.86
N THR A 18 -0.03 25.24 17.81
CA THR A 18 1.17 25.14 18.66
C THR A 18 0.88 25.27 20.17
N ASP A 19 -0.23 25.90 20.54
CA ASP A 19 -0.67 26.12 21.94
C ASP A 19 -1.63 25.06 22.49
N LEU A 20 -1.60 23.86 21.94
CA LEU A 20 -2.43 22.76 22.41
C LEU A 20 -1.84 22.11 23.67
N SER A 21 -2.64 22.01 24.74
CA SER A 21 -2.20 21.37 25.99
C SER A 21 -1.73 19.93 25.74
N ASN A 22 -0.73 19.49 26.52
CA ASN A 22 -0.14 18.15 26.38
C ASN A 22 -1.18 17.02 26.47
N GLU A 23 -2.26 17.24 27.21
CA GLU A 23 -3.38 16.31 27.36
C GLU A 23 -4.17 16.13 26.06
N ILE A 24 -4.49 17.22 25.36
CA ILE A 24 -5.22 17.14 24.08
C ILE A 24 -4.30 16.53 23.01
N ARG A 25 -3.00 16.84 23.02
CA ARG A 25 -2.02 16.20 22.12
C ARG A 25 -1.98 14.68 22.31
N GLY A 26 -2.06 14.20 23.56
CA GLY A 26 -2.15 12.78 23.87
C GLY A 26 -3.42 12.13 23.31
N ASN A 27 -4.57 12.77 23.52
CA ASN A 27 -5.86 12.28 23.05
C ASN A 27 -5.93 12.21 21.51
N VAL A 28 -5.43 13.25 20.83
CA VAL A 28 -5.30 13.31 19.38
C VAL A 28 -4.45 12.16 18.84
N ARG A 29 -3.27 11.91 19.46
CA ARG A 29 -2.38 10.84 19.02
C ARG A 29 -3.06 9.48 19.15
N ALA A 30 -3.73 9.23 20.27
CA ALA A 30 -4.49 8.00 20.48
C ALA A 30 -5.61 7.83 19.44
N MET A 31 -6.30 8.92 19.07
CA MET A 31 -7.34 8.89 18.03
C MET A 31 -6.76 8.57 16.64
N VAL A 32 -5.62 9.15 16.28
CA VAL A 32 -4.92 8.86 15.01
C VAL A 32 -4.43 7.41 14.98
N GLU A 33 -3.80 6.94 16.04
CA GLU A 33 -3.36 5.54 16.15
C GLU A 33 -4.55 4.56 16.08
N ALA A 34 -5.68 4.88 16.72
CA ALA A 34 -6.90 4.09 16.64
C ALA A 34 -7.52 4.09 15.23
N SER A 35 -7.45 5.23 14.52
CA SER A 35 -7.92 5.33 13.14
C SER A 35 -7.04 4.53 12.17
N LEU A 36 -5.72 4.65 12.30
CA LEU A 36 -4.76 3.89 11.49
C LEU A 36 -4.88 2.38 11.71
N ARG A 37 -5.19 1.92 12.93
CA ARG A 37 -5.47 0.51 13.22
C ARG A 37 -6.77 -0.01 12.60
N LYS A 38 -7.73 0.88 12.33
CA LYS A 38 -8.99 0.55 11.64
C LYS A 38 -8.85 0.58 10.12
N MET A 39 -7.79 1.17 9.60
CA MET A 39 -7.43 1.03 8.20
C MET A 39 -6.82 -0.36 8.02
N ASP A 40 -7.23 -1.09 6.98
CA ASP A 40 -6.67 -2.40 6.62
C ASP A 40 -5.25 -2.24 6.05
N LEU A 41 -4.34 -1.73 6.89
CA LEU A 41 -2.96 -1.45 6.52
C LEU A 41 -2.20 -2.77 6.42
N VAL A 42 -1.55 -2.96 5.27
CA VAL A 42 -0.58 -4.04 5.08
C VAL A 42 0.83 -3.50 5.27
N THR A 43 1.71 -4.39 5.73
CA THR A 43 3.14 -4.10 5.89
C THR A 43 3.81 -3.91 4.53
N ARG A 44 4.99 -3.28 4.53
CA ARG A 44 5.77 -3.10 3.30
C ARG A 44 6.20 -4.46 2.74
N GLU A 45 6.56 -5.37 3.62
CA GLU A 45 6.99 -6.72 3.30
C GLU A 45 5.85 -7.51 2.62
N GLU A 46 4.61 -7.40 3.11
CA GLU A 46 3.44 -8.00 2.46
C GLU A 46 3.19 -7.42 1.07
N LEU A 47 3.34 -6.10 0.90
CA LEU A 47 3.21 -5.45 -0.41
C LEU A 47 4.27 -5.97 -1.41
N GLU A 48 5.51 -6.10 -0.97
CA GLU A 48 6.61 -6.63 -1.78
C GLU A 48 6.39 -8.09 -2.19
N VAL A 49 5.75 -8.89 -1.32
CA VAL A 49 5.34 -10.26 -1.66
C VAL A 49 4.28 -10.23 -2.76
N GLN A 50 3.27 -9.36 -2.66
CA GLN A 50 2.22 -9.23 -3.68
C GLN A 50 2.80 -8.80 -5.03
N GLU A 51 3.77 -7.88 -5.05
CA GLU A 51 4.47 -7.48 -6.27
C GLU A 51 5.16 -8.66 -6.95
N LYS A 52 5.85 -9.51 -6.19
CA LYS A 52 6.50 -10.74 -6.71
C LYS A 52 5.49 -11.75 -7.25
N VAL A 53 4.33 -11.90 -6.58
CA VAL A 53 3.25 -12.76 -7.07
C VAL A 53 2.70 -12.23 -8.39
N LEU A 54 2.51 -10.92 -8.51
CA LEU A 54 2.02 -10.28 -9.72
C LEU A 54 2.97 -10.47 -10.90
N ILE A 55 4.28 -10.28 -10.70
CA ILE A 55 5.31 -10.52 -11.71
C ILE A 55 5.23 -11.96 -12.24
N ARG A 56 5.26 -12.95 -11.33
CA ARG A 56 5.16 -14.36 -11.73
C ARG A 56 3.87 -14.69 -12.44
N THR A 57 2.78 -14.03 -12.08
CA THR A 57 1.48 -14.24 -12.73
C THR A 57 1.49 -13.69 -14.15
N ARG A 58 2.11 -12.53 -14.39
CA ARG A 58 2.31 -11.97 -15.74
C ARG A 58 3.17 -12.88 -16.61
N GLU A 59 4.30 -13.35 -16.10
CA GLU A 59 5.18 -14.28 -16.81
C GLU A 59 4.43 -15.57 -17.22
N LYS A 60 3.62 -16.12 -16.31
CA LYS A 60 2.79 -17.30 -16.61
C LYS A 60 1.70 -16.99 -17.64
N LEU A 61 1.10 -15.80 -17.57
CA LEU A 61 0.07 -15.37 -18.52
C LEU A 61 0.66 -15.27 -19.93
N GLU A 62 1.82 -14.62 -20.08
CA GLU A 62 2.53 -14.48 -21.36
C GLU A 62 2.91 -15.85 -21.95
N ALA A 63 3.42 -16.76 -21.11
CA ALA A 63 3.73 -18.12 -21.54
C ALA A 63 2.48 -18.91 -22.01
N LEU A 64 1.34 -18.71 -21.34
CA LEU A 64 0.08 -19.32 -21.76
C LEU A 64 -0.45 -18.70 -23.06
N GLN A 65 -0.35 -17.38 -23.22
CA GLN A 65 -0.72 -16.68 -24.46
C GLN A 65 0.08 -17.21 -25.65
N ALA A 66 1.41 -17.31 -25.51
CA ALA A 66 2.26 -17.87 -26.57
C ALA A 66 1.91 -19.32 -26.93
N ARG A 67 1.51 -20.14 -25.94
CA ARG A 67 1.06 -21.51 -26.19
C ARG A 67 -0.27 -21.56 -26.95
N ILE A 68 -1.19 -20.66 -26.62
CA ILE A 68 -2.48 -20.56 -27.32
C ILE A 68 -2.24 -20.12 -28.77
N GLU A 69 -1.45 -19.07 -28.99
CA GLU A 69 -1.11 -18.58 -30.33
C GLU A 69 -0.46 -19.68 -31.21
N ALA A 70 0.45 -20.47 -30.63
CA ALA A 70 1.05 -21.60 -31.34
C ALA A 70 0.01 -22.67 -31.73
N LEU A 71 -0.92 -23.00 -30.83
CA LEU A 71 -1.97 -23.98 -31.09
C LEU A 71 -3.01 -23.47 -32.09
N GLU A 72 -3.36 -22.18 -32.04
CA GLU A 72 -4.27 -21.55 -32.99
C GLU A 72 -3.62 -21.45 -34.38
N GLY A 73 -2.32 -21.15 -34.47
CA GLY A 73 -1.58 -21.12 -35.73
C GLY A 73 -1.28 -22.50 -36.33
N GLU A 74 -1.31 -23.58 -35.54
CA GLU A 74 -1.22 -24.97 -36.03
C GLU A 74 -2.59 -25.51 -36.52
N GLN A 75 -3.70 -24.82 -36.23
CA GLN A 75 -5.06 -25.23 -36.61
C GLN A 75 -5.58 -24.56 -37.90
N GLU A 76 -4.84 -23.60 -38.47
CA GLU A 76 -5.03 -23.09 -39.84
C GLU A 76 -4.17 -23.84 -40.86
#